data_AF-A0A0D6M4W4-F1
#
_entry.id   AF-A0A0D6M4W4-F1
#
_cell.length_a   1.000
_cell.length_b   1.000
_cell.length_c   1.000
_cell.angle_alpha   90.00
_cell.angle_beta   90.00
_cell.angle_gamma   90.00
#
_symmetry.space_group_name_H-M   'P 1'
#
loop_
_entity.id
_entity.type
_entity.pdbx_description
1 polymer ?
#
loop_
_entity_poly.entity_id
_entity_poly.type
_entity_poly.pdbx_seq_one_letter_code
_entity_poly.pdbx_strand_id
1 'polypeptide(L)'
;MSTTPYLQFRSFWMLRRTAHLFCSVGAKRYAHAQALSRVYDAVREACANIGAAPRVDPRGVFVNNELDLGSIGVYGFDYDYTLAVYTRELNELIYNLALRRLISQFKGLCTEAEDNCPMRK
;
A
#
# COMPACT_ATOMS: atom_id res chain seq x y z
N MET A 1 -63.16 4.58 10.34
CA MET A 1 -63.58 5.88 10.91
C MET A 1 -62.41 6.32 11.77
N SER A 2 -61.59 7.32 11.46
CA SER A 2 -61.79 8.70 10.98
C SER A 2 -60.46 9.21 10.36
N THR A 3 -60.41 9.59 9.07
CA THR A 3 -60.30 10.98 8.53
C THR A 3 -59.05 11.81 8.91
N THR A 4 -57.95 11.66 8.14
CA THR A 4 -57.25 12.65 7.25
C THR A 4 -56.95 14.13 7.74
N PRO A 5 -56.29 15.03 6.96
CA PRO A 5 -54.83 15.33 7.01
C PRO A 5 -54.43 16.84 6.85
N TYR A 6 -53.40 17.38 7.50
CA TYR A 6 -52.85 18.72 7.17
C TYR A 6 -51.39 18.79 7.73
N LEU A 7 -50.33 19.02 6.96
CA LEU A 7 -49.98 20.27 6.26
C LEU A 7 -48.99 19.99 5.10
N GLN A 8 -49.24 20.63 3.96
CA GLN A 8 -48.38 20.75 2.79
C GLN A 8 -47.28 21.82 2.97
N PHE A 9 -46.14 21.56 2.31
CA PHE A 9 -45.23 22.50 1.61
C PHE A 9 -44.56 23.67 2.36
N ARG A 10 -43.21 23.67 2.32
CA ARG A 10 -42.31 24.71 1.72
C ARG A 10 -40.87 24.39 2.10
N SER A 11 -40.04 23.94 1.15
CA SER A 11 -39.13 24.75 0.32
C SER A 11 -37.76 25.02 0.94
N PHE A 12 -36.75 24.69 0.12
CA PHE A 12 -35.53 25.45 -0.13
C PHE A 12 -34.35 25.37 0.88
N TRP A 13 -33.31 24.64 0.41
CA TRP A 13 -31.87 24.91 0.53
C TRP A 13 -31.23 25.05 1.92
N MET A 14 -30.41 24.04 2.23
CA MET A 14 -29.05 24.06 2.82
C MET A 14 -28.95 22.77 3.65
N LEU A 15 -28.22 21.73 3.24
CA LEU A 15 -26.76 21.77 3.15
C LEU A 15 -26.27 20.59 2.30
N ARG A 16 -26.30 20.73 0.96
CA ARG A 16 -25.39 19.98 0.07
C ARG A 16 -23.97 20.54 0.26
N ARG A 17 -23.33 20.28 1.41
CA ARG A 17 -21.91 20.61 1.63
C ARG A 17 -21.14 19.48 2.27
N THR A 18 -21.21 18.27 1.70
CA THR A 18 -20.21 17.22 1.99
C THR A 18 -19.90 16.30 0.80
N ALA A 19 -20.40 16.58 -0.41
CA ALA A 19 -20.00 15.81 -1.61
C ALA A 19 -18.66 16.27 -2.21
N HIS A 20 -18.28 17.55 -2.00
CA HIS A 20 -17.04 18.10 -2.57
C HIS A 20 -15.77 17.61 -1.86
N LEU A 21 -15.84 17.32 -0.55
CA LEU A 21 -14.64 16.93 0.21
C LEU A 21 -14.21 15.50 -0.13
N PHE A 22 -15.15 14.55 -0.20
CA PHE A 22 -14.88 13.15 -0.56
C PHE A 22 -14.44 12.99 -2.04
N CYS A 23 -15.03 13.77 -2.96
CA CYS A 23 -14.62 13.77 -4.37
C CYS A 23 -13.21 14.37 -4.56
N SER A 24 -12.86 15.42 -3.81
CA SER A 24 -11.53 16.05 -3.91
C SER A 24 -10.39 15.13 -3.48
N VAL A 25 -10.60 14.27 -2.47
CA VAL A 25 -9.58 13.31 -2.01
C VAL A 25 -9.37 12.21 -3.04
N GLY A 26 -10.44 11.69 -3.65
CA GLY A 26 -10.35 10.71 -4.75
C GLY A 26 -9.63 11.27 -5.98
N ALA A 27 -9.98 12.49 -6.40
CA ALA A 27 -9.35 13.17 -7.54
C ALA A 27 -7.86 13.48 -7.28
N LYS A 28 -7.50 13.93 -6.08
CA LYS A 28 -6.09 14.16 -5.68
C LYS A 28 -5.29 12.86 -5.63
N ARG A 29 -5.85 11.78 -5.10
CA ARG A 29 -5.20 10.46 -5.06
C ARG A 29 -4.98 9.89 -6.46
N TYR A 30 -5.95 10.05 -7.35
CA TYR A 30 -5.85 9.63 -8.75
C TYR A 30 -4.81 10.46 -9.52
N ALA A 31 -4.78 11.78 -9.31
CA ALA A 31 -3.77 12.66 -9.89
C ALA A 31 -2.35 12.30 -9.39
N HIS A 32 -2.19 11.99 -8.10
CA HIS A 32 -0.92 11.56 -7.52
C HIS A 32 -0.45 10.21 -8.08
N ALA A 33 -1.36 9.24 -8.21
CA ALA A 33 -1.06 7.95 -8.82
C ALA A 33 -0.61 8.09 -10.29
N GLN A 34 -1.27 8.96 -11.06
CA GLN A 34 -0.83 9.29 -12.42
C GLN A 34 0.54 9.97 -12.45
N ALA A 35 0.82 10.88 -11.51
CA ALA A 35 2.12 11.53 -11.43
C ALA A 35 3.24 10.52 -11.17
N LEU A 36 3.04 9.59 -10.22
CA LEU A 36 3.98 8.50 -9.96
C LEU A 36 4.17 7.59 -11.17
N SER A 37 3.08 7.24 -11.87
CA SER A 37 3.18 6.42 -13.09
C SER A 37 4.04 7.10 -14.15
N ARG A 38 3.83 8.40 -14.39
CA ARG A 38 4.62 9.17 -15.37
C ARG A 38 6.11 9.21 -15.02
N VAL A 39 6.44 9.40 -13.74
CA VAL A 39 7.84 9.38 -13.27
C VAL A 39 8.44 7.99 -13.48
N TYR A 40 7.71 6.94 -13.14
CA TYR A 40 8.16 5.56 -13.37
C TYR A 40 8.40 5.28 -14.85
N ASP A 41 7.46 5.65 -15.73
CA ASP A 41 7.58 5.45 -17.17
C ASP A 41 8.78 6.20 -17.75
N ALA A 42 8.99 7.46 -17.35
CA ALA A 42 10.14 8.26 -17.77
C ALA A 42 11.48 7.65 -17.33
N VAL A 43 11.58 7.18 -16.08
CA VAL A 43 12.79 6.52 -15.58
C VAL A 43 13.01 5.18 -16.29
N ARG A 44 11.95 4.39 -16.51
CA ARG A 44 12.02 3.13 -17.25
C ARG A 44 12.56 3.33 -18.67
N GLU A 45 12.08 4.36 -19.36
CA GLU A 45 12.56 4.72 -20.71
C GLU A 45 14.02 5.19 -20.69
N ALA A 46 14.39 6.06 -19.74
CA ALA A 46 15.76 6.51 -19.57
C ALA A 46 16.73 5.35 -19.28
N CYS A 47 16.27 4.34 -18.54
CA CYS A 47 17.05 3.15 -18.21
C CYS A 47 17.01 2.06 -19.29
N ALA A 48 16.19 2.18 -20.34
CA ALA A 48 16.02 1.12 -21.35
C ALA A 48 17.32 0.79 -22.11
N ASN A 49 18.23 1.76 -22.21
CA ASN A 49 19.51 1.62 -22.90
C ASN A 49 20.69 1.37 -21.95
N ILE A 50 20.44 1.29 -20.63
CA ILE A 50 21.47 0.89 -19.67
C ILE A 50 21.71 -0.60 -19.86
N GLY A 51 22.91 -0.95 -20.33
CA GLY A 51 23.31 -2.35 -20.49
C GLY A 51 23.11 -3.12 -19.19
N ALA A 52 22.71 -4.39 -19.31
CA ALA A 52 22.56 -5.26 -18.15
C ALA A 52 23.86 -5.22 -17.33
N ALA A 53 23.72 -5.08 -16.01
CA ALA A 53 24.87 -5.19 -15.12
C ALA A 53 25.62 -6.49 -15.44
N PRO A 54 26.96 -6.46 -15.49
CA PRO A 54 27.75 -7.66 -15.73
C PRO A 54 27.34 -8.75 -14.74
N ARG A 55 27.28 -10.00 -15.22
CA ARG A 55 26.84 -11.13 -14.40
C ARG A 55 27.79 -11.26 -13.21
N VAL A 56 27.28 -10.97 -12.03
CA VAL A 56 27.99 -11.07 -10.76
C VAL A 56 28.12 -12.55 -10.38
N ASP A 57 29.28 -12.95 -9.87
CA ASP A 57 29.45 -14.31 -9.32
C ASP A 57 28.50 -14.48 -8.12
N PRO A 58 27.56 -15.44 -8.15
CA PRO A 58 26.63 -15.67 -7.04
C PRO A 58 27.33 -16.11 -5.74
N ARG A 59 28.61 -16.52 -5.80
CA ARG A 59 29.44 -16.84 -4.62
C ARG A 59 30.50 -15.79 -4.34
N GLY A 60 30.51 -14.69 -5.09
CA GLY A 60 31.43 -13.60 -4.89
C GLY A 60 31.22 -12.95 -3.51
N VAL A 61 32.31 -12.76 -2.78
CA VAL A 61 32.31 -11.97 -1.54
C VAL A 61 32.79 -10.56 -1.90
N PHE A 62 31.91 -9.58 -1.71
CA PHE A 62 32.19 -8.18 -2.03
C PHE A 62 32.65 -7.44 -0.78
N VAL A 63 33.73 -6.69 -0.94
CA VAL A 63 34.41 -6.01 0.16
C VAL A 63 34.20 -4.52 0.00
N ASN A 64 33.57 -3.89 0.99
CA ASN A 64 33.45 -2.44 1.04
C ASN A 64 34.68 -1.80 1.72
N ASN A 65 35.21 -2.45 2.77
CA ASN A 65 36.37 -2.01 3.54
C ASN A 65 37.33 -3.20 3.75
N GLU A 66 38.62 -2.93 3.87
CA GLU A 66 39.60 -3.96 4.23
C GLU A 66 39.22 -4.62 5.58
N LEU A 67 39.21 -5.95 5.60
CA LEU A 67 38.85 -6.76 6.77
C LEU A 67 39.79 -7.97 6.83
N ASP A 68 40.54 -8.09 7.92
CA ASP A 68 41.38 -9.26 8.20
C ASP A 68 40.59 -10.31 9.00
N LEU A 69 40.16 -11.37 8.33
CA LEU A 69 39.45 -12.49 8.95
C LEU A 69 40.33 -13.31 9.91
N GLY A 70 41.67 -13.24 9.79
CA GLY A 70 42.59 -13.94 10.70
C GLY A 70 42.60 -13.36 12.11
N SER A 71 42.28 -12.07 12.24
CA SER A 71 42.15 -11.38 13.53
C SER A 71 40.83 -11.68 14.27
N ILE A 72 39.85 -12.29 13.59
CA ILE A 72 38.50 -12.55 14.12
C ILE A 72 38.43 -13.93 14.76
N GLY A 73 38.28 -13.98 16.08
CA GLY A 73 38.19 -15.25 16.83
C GLY A 73 36.79 -15.87 16.93
N VAL A 74 35.73 -15.10 16.68
CA VAL A 74 34.33 -15.55 16.81
C VAL A 74 33.48 -14.97 15.69
N TYR A 75 32.64 -15.82 15.09
CA TYR A 75 31.70 -15.44 14.05
C TYR A 75 30.27 -15.60 14.57
N GLY A 76 29.50 -14.52 14.56
CA GLY A 76 28.06 -14.55 14.83
C GLY A 76 27.28 -14.53 13.53
N PHE A 77 26.28 -15.39 13.41
CA PHE A 77 25.35 -15.43 12.28
C PHE A 77 23.93 -15.20 12.78
N ASP A 78 23.23 -14.24 12.19
CA ASP A 78 21.78 -14.13 12.37
C ASP A 78 21.10 -15.37 11.78
N TYR A 79 19.90 -15.72 12.28
CA TYR A 79 19.20 -16.92 11.83
C TYR A 79 18.33 -16.62 10.58
N ASP A 80 17.32 -15.77 10.73
CA ASP A 80 16.34 -15.48 9.68
C ASP A 80 16.97 -14.68 8.53
N TYR A 81 16.76 -15.13 7.29
CA TYR A 81 17.31 -14.55 6.06
C TYR A 81 18.84 -14.55 5.91
N THR A 82 19.59 -15.08 6.89
CA THR A 82 21.04 -15.31 6.78
C THR A 82 21.34 -16.80 6.67
N LEU A 83 21.02 -17.59 7.69
CA LEU A 83 21.16 -19.05 7.65
C LEU A 83 19.89 -19.71 7.08
N ALA A 84 18.72 -19.24 7.49
CA ALA A 84 17.43 -19.69 6.98
C ALA A 84 16.94 -18.77 5.86
N VAL A 85 17.18 -19.16 4.60
CA VAL A 85 16.70 -18.40 3.44
C VAL A 85 15.27 -18.81 3.11
N TYR A 86 14.33 -17.89 3.35
CA TYR A 86 12.92 -18.12 3.06
C TYR A 86 12.59 -17.91 1.58
N THR A 87 11.54 -18.58 1.15
CA THR A 87 10.99 -18.43 -0.19
C THR A 87 10.13 -17.16 -0.30
N ARG A 88 9.76 -16.76 -1.52
CA ARG A 88 9.05 -15.50 -1.77
C ARG A 88 7.63 -15.49 -1.17
N GLU A 89 7.06 -16.65 -0.95
CA GLU A 89 5.73 -16.89 -0.39
C GLU A 89 5.63 -16.38 1.06
N LEU A 90 6.74 -16.32 1.80
CA LEU A 90 6.75 -15.75 3.16
C LEU A 90 6.34 -14.27 3.15
N ASN A 91 6.79 -13.51 2.15
CA ASN A 91 6.43 -12.09 2.04
C ASN A 91 4.94 -11.91 1.80
N GLU A 92 4.34 -12.75 0.96
CA GLU A 92 2.89 -12.74 0.72
C GLU A 92 2.10 -13.12 1.98
N LEU A 93 2.59 -14.11 2.72
CA LEU A 93 1.98 -14.52 3.98
C LEU A 93 2.00 -13.37 5.00
N ILE A 94 3.17 -12.75 5.22
CA ILE A 94 3.32 -11.61 6.14
C ILE A 94 2.37 -10.47 5.75
N TYR A 95 2.34 -10.11 4.47
CA TYR A 95 1.44 -9.08 3.94
C TYR A 95 -0.03 -9.41 4.24
N ASN A 96 -0.47 -10.62 3.92
CA ASN A 96 -1.86 -11.05 4.12
C ASN A 96 -2.25 -11.08 5.60
N LEU A 97 -1.37 -11.56 6.48
CA LEU A 97 -1.61 -11.57 7.92
C LEU A 97 -1.72 -10.15 8.48
N ALA A 98 -0.80 -9.26 8.10
CA ALA A 98 -0.83 -7.86 8.51
C ALA A 98 -2.09 -7.14 8.00
N LEU A 99 -2.44 -7.33 6.73
CA LEU A 99 -3.65 -6.76 6.13
C LEU A 99 -4.91 -7.23 6.85
N ARG A 100 -5.03 -8.54 7.10
CA ARG A 100 -6.16 -9.11 7.85
C ARG A 100 -6.25 -8.54 9.26
N ARG A 101 -5.10 -8.38 9.93
CA ARG A 101 -5.02 -7.81 11.28
C ARG A 101 -5.46 -6.35 11.32
N LEU A 102 -5.00 -5.53 10.37
CA LEU A 102 -5.41 -4.13 10.26
C LEU A 102 -6.91 -4.03 9.97
N ILE A 103 -7.40 -4.79 9.00
CA ILE A 103 -8.82 -4.81 8.67
C ILE A 103 -9.67 -5.22 9.88
N SER A 104 -9.28 -6.25 10.63
CA SER A 104 -10.06 -6.69 11.80
C SER A 104 -10.06 -5.67 12.94
N GLN A 105 -8.97 -4.93 13.15
CA GLN A 105 -8.91 -3.88 14.18
C GLN A 105 -9.67 -2.61 13.82
N PHE A 106 -9.67 -2.21 12.56
CA PHE A 106 -10.20 -0.90 12.13
C PHE A 106 -11.58 -0.98 11.47
N LYS A 107 -12.14 -2.18 11.24
CA LYS A 107 -13.53 -2.37 10.74
C LYS A 107 -14.61 -1.82 11.68
N GLY A 108 -14.33 -1.65 12.98
CA GLY A 108 -15.27 -1.06 13.95
C GLY A 108 -15.59 0.42 13.74
N LEU A 109 -14.92 1.11 12.81
CA LEU A 109 -15.24 2.51 12.43
C LEU A 109 -16.26 2.61 11.29
N CYS A 110 -16.67 1.49 10.67
CA CYS A 110 -17.55 1.49 9.51
C CYS A 110 -18.85 0.69 9.69
N THR A 111 -19.09 0.04 10.83
CA THR A 111 -20.32 -0.77 11.03
C THR A 111 -21.57 0.06 11.34
N GLU A 112 -21.48 1.39 11.42
CA GLU A 112 -22.66 2.28 11.41
C GLU A 112 -22.95 2.83 9.99
N ALA A 113 -22.26 2.33 8.96
CA ALA A 113 -22.49 2.69 7.55
C ALA A 113 -22.67 1.44 6.66
N GLU A 114 -23.20 0.35 7.23
CA GLU A 114 -23.76 -0.74 6.43
C GLU A 114 -25.14 -0.33 5.92
N ASP A 115 -25.11 0.53 4.90
CA ASP A 115 -26.03 0.49 3.77
C ASP A 115 -25.39 1.35 2.67
N ASN A 116 -24.77 0.68 1.70
CA ASN A 116 -24.19 1.23 0.45
C ASN A 116 -22.70 1.63 0.46
N CYS A 117 -21.79 0.63 0.46
CA CYS A 117 -20.39 0.83 0.04
C CYS A 117 -20.16 0.24 -1.37
N PRO A 118 -19.93 1.07 -2.40
CA PRO A 118 -19.81 0.61 -3.79
C PRO A 118 -18.36 0.28 -4.13
N MET A 119 -17.77 -0.73 -3.50
CA MET A 119 -16.55 -1.38 -4.00
C MET A 119 -16.54 -2.87 -3.63
N ARG A 120 -17.59 -3.57 -4.05
CA ARG A 120 -17.49 -4.97 -4.45
C ARG A 120 -17.68 -5.01 -5.96
N LYS A 121 -16.58 -5.04 -6.70
CA LYS A 121 -16.51 -5.67 -8.01
C LYS A 121 -15.71 -6.94 -7.85
#